data_AF-A0A382EKB4-F1
#
_entry.id   AF-A0A382EKB4-F1
#
_cell.length_a   1.000
_cell.length_b   1.000
_cell.length_c   1.000
_cell.angle_alpha   90.00
_cell.angle_beta   90.00
_cell.angle_gamma   90.00
#
_symmetry.space_group_name_H-M   'P 1'
#
loop_
_entity.id
_entity.type
_entity.pdbx_description
1 polymer ?
#
loop_
_entity_poly.entity_id
_entity_poly.type
_entity_poly.pdbx_seq_one_letter_code
_entity_poly.pdbx_strand_id
1 'polypeptide(L)' 'MKISEVFSSIQGEGIHAGKPSVFLRTALCNLKCVWCDTKYTWDWDNYDYSKEVHELPIEKVIEKIKE' A
#
# COMPACT_ATOMS: atom_id res chain seq x y z
N MET A 1 11.03 -6.25 -0.08
CA MET A 1 9.73 -5.96 0.56
C MET A 1 8.64 -6.07 -0.48
N LYS A 2 7.48 -6.60 -0.10
CA LYS A 2 6.30 -6.70 -0.99
C LYS A 2 5.41 -5.48 -0.78
N ILE A 3 5.43 -4.57 -1.77
CA ILE A 3 4.76 -3.28 -1.73
C ILE A 3 3.63 -3.29 -2.75
N SER A 4 2.47 -2.76 -2.37
CA SER A 4 1.34 -2.58 -3.28
C SER A 4 1.44 -1.24 -4.00
N GLU A 5 1.62 -0.15 -3.27
CA GLU A 5 1.76 1.19 -3.86
C GLU A 5 2.53 2.15 -2.95
N VAL A 6 3.15 3.15 -3.58
CA VAL A 6 3.76 4.31 -2.93
C VAL A 6 3.26 5.56 -3.63
N PHE A 7 2.63 6.48 -2.90
CA PHE A 7 2.07 7.70 -3.47
C PHE A 7 1.99 8.85 -2.45
N SER A 8 1.98 10.08 -2.95
CA SER A 8 1.87 11.30 -2.15
C SER A 8 0.46 11.86 -2.24
N SER A 9 -0.15 12.16 -1.09
CA SER A 9 -1.50 12.71 -1.00
C SER A 9 -1.70 13.48 0.32
N ILE A 10 -2.94 13.84 0.64
CA ILE A 10 -3.36 14.38 1.93
C ILE A 10 -3.93 13.24 2.79
N GLN A 11 -3.50 13.13 4.04
CA GLN A 11 -4.09 12.20 5.00
C GLN A 11 -5.56 12.53 5.21
N GLY A 12 -6.44 11.55 5.03
CA GLY A 12 -7.89 11.72 5.14
C GLY A 12 -8.44 11.51 6.54
N GLU A 13 -7.69 10.83 7.42
CA GLU A 13 -8.23 10.29 8.67
C GLU A 13 -7.35 10.59 9.91
N GLY A 14 -8.00 10.47 11.08
CA GLY A 14 -7.35 10.58 12.39
C GLY A 14 -6.78 11.96 12.71
N ILE A 15 -5.84 12.02 13.65
CA ILE A 15 -5.23 13.26 14.15
C ILE A 15 -4.36 14.01 13.13
N HIS A 16 -4.08 13.38 11.99
CA HIS A 16 -3.26 13.92 10.92
C HIS A 16 -4.07 14.21 9.66
N ALA A 17 -5.40 14.08 9.72
CA ALA A 17 -6.29 14.48 8.64
C ALA A 17 -5.95 15.91 8.16
N GLY A 18 -5.85 16.11 6.85
CA GLY A 18 -5.46 17.36 6.21
C GLY A 18 -3.96 17.57 6.02
N LYS A 19 -3.08 16.70 6.54
CA LYS A 19 -1.63 16.84 6.38
C LYS A 19 -1.12 16.18 5.08
N PRO A 20 -0.23 16.83 4.32
CA PRO A 20 0.52 16.16 3.26
C PRO A 20 1.29 14.97 3.80
N SER A 21 1.23 13.83 3.11
CA SER A 21 1.83 12.58 3.54
C SER A 21 2.18 11.70 2.34
N VAL A 22 3.28 10.95 2.49
CA VAL A 22 3.60 9.84 1.59
C VAL A 22 3.04 8.56 2.19
N PHE A 23 2.28 7.81 1.41
CA PHE A 23 1.69 6.54 1.79
C PHE A 23 2.53 5.40 1.23
N LEU A 24 2.98 4.51 2.11
CA LEU A 24 3.58 3.22 1.75
C LEU A 24 2.57 2.12 2.08
N ARG A 25 1.89 1.56 1.06
CA ARG A 25 0.97 0.44 1.25
C ARG A 25 1.72 -0.87 1.02
N THR A 26 1.82 -1.70 2.04
CA THR A 26 2.38 -3.06 1.91
C THR A 26 1.36 -4.02 1.33
N ALA A 27 1.83 -5.04 0.61
CA ALA A 27 1.01 -6.17 0.21
C ALA A 27 1.01 -7.26 1.29
N LEU A 28 0.07 -8.20 1.19
CA LEU A 28 -0.18 -9.32 2.09
C LEU A 28 -0.79 -8.89 3.44
N CYS A 29 -2.04 -9.30 3.66
CA CYS A 29 -2.72 -9.20 4.94
C CYS A 29 -3.01 -10.60 5.49
N ASN A 30 -2.82 -10.81 6.78
CA ASN A 30 -3.17 -12.07 7.45
C ASN A 30 -4.67 -12.18 7.79
N LEU A 31 -5.45 -11.14 7.51
CA LEU A 31 -6.91 -11.11 7.67
C LEU A 31 -7.61 -11.12 6.31
N LYS A 32 -8.86 -11.57 6.28
CA LYS A 32 -9.71 -11.64 5.07
C LYS A 32 -11.06 -10.97 5.32
N CYS A 33 -11.04 -9.70 5.72
CA CYS A 33 -12.25 -8.96 6.10
C CYS A 33 -13.19 -8.78 4.90
N VAL A 34 -14.47 -9.13 5.06
CA VAL A 34 -15.46 -9.03 3.97
C VAL A 34 -15.72 -7.58 3.51
N TRP A 35 -15.56 -6.62 4.44
CA TRP A 35 -15.71 -5.18 4.24
C TRP A 35 -14.38 -4.44 3.96
N CYS A 36 -13.32 -5.16 3.58
CA CYS A 36 -12.08 -4.50 3.16
C CYS A 36 -12.31 -3.71 1.87
N ASP A 37 -11.91 -2.44 1.87
CA ASP A 37 -11.97 -1.53 0.72
C ASP A 37 -10.77 -1.67 -0.24
N THR A 38 -9.71 -2.33 0.22
CA THR A 38 -8.40 -2.45 -0.46
C THR A 38 -8.01 -3.92 -0.64
N LYS A 39 -8.98 -4.74 -1.10
CA LYS A 39 -8.83 -6.21 -1.27
C LYS A 39 -7.73 -6.62 -2.23
N TYR A 40 -7.37 -5.76 -3.18
CA TYR A 40 -6.26 -5.98 -4.11
C TYR A 40 -4.90 -6.18 -3.41
N THR A 41 -4.79 -5.88 -2.11
CA THR A 41 -3.57 -6.12 -1.33
C THR A 41 -3.42 -7.55 -0.79
N TRP A 42 -4.46 -8.40 -0.85
CA TRP A 42 -4.45 -9.74 -0.24
C TRP A 42 -5.32 -10.80 -0.93
N ASP A 43 -6.34 -10.41 -1.70
CA ASP A 43 -7.32 -11.31 -2.31
C ASP A 43 -6.86 -11.78 -3.70
N TRP A 44 -6.02 -12.80 -3.71
CA TRP A 44 -5.41 -13.35 -4.93
C TRP A 44 -6.36 -14.23 -5.75
N ASP A 45 -7.54 -14.53 -5.24
CA ASP A 45 -8.58 -15.23 -6.00
C ASP A 45 -9.29 -14.28 -6.98
N ASN A 46 -9.30 -12.97 -6.66
CA ASN A 46 -10.00 -11.94 -7.44
C ASN A 46 -9.07 -10.89 -8.07
N TYR A 47 -7.82 -10.78 -7.62
CA TYR A 47 -6.85 -9.79 -8.10
C TYR A 47 -5.54 -10.45 -8.55
N ASP A 48 -4.93 -9.90 -9.60
CA ASP A 48 -3.69 -10.42 -10.20
C ASP A 48 -2.47 -10.03 -9.35
N TYR A 49 -1.91 -11.01 -8.65
CA TYR A 49 -0.75 -10.82 -7.79
C TYR A 49 0.41 -10.09 -8.49
N SER A 50 0.68 -10.38 -9.76
CA SER A 50 1.82 -9.82 -10.48
C SER A 50 1.67 -8.33 -10.80
N LYS A 51 0.43 -7.83 -10.82
CA LYS A 51 0.10 -6.42 -11.03
C LYS A 51 0.06 -5.64 -9.73
N GLU A 52 -0.46 -6.26 -8.68
CA GLU A 52 -0.71 -5.58 -7.40
C GLU A 52 0.46 -5.65 -6.42
N VAL A 53 1.44 -6.54 -6.64
CA VAL A 53 2.57 -6.74 -5.71
C VAL A 53 3.91 -6.51 -6.40
N HIS A 54 4.62 -5.51 -5.91
CA HIS A 54 5.98 -5.18 -6.33
C HIS A 54 6.99 -5.62 -5.27
N GLU A 55 7.93 -6.48 -5.67
CA GLU A 55 9.04 -6.87 -4.81
C GLU A 55 10.20 -5.88 -4.99
N LEU A 56 10.43 -5.04 -3.97
CA LEU A 56 11.41 -3.96 -3.99
C LEU A 56 12.44 -4.11 -2.86
N PRO A 57 13.76 -3.91 -3.12
CA PRO A 57 14.75 -3.70 -2.07
C PRO A 57 14.40 -2.49 -1.20
N ILE A 58 14.84 -2.48 0.06
CA ILE A 58 14.53 -1.40 1.02
C ILE A 58 15.04 -0.06 0.51
N GLU A 59 16.21 -0.06 -0.15
CA GLU A 59 16.84 1.13 -0.71
C GLU A 59 15.93 1.78 -1.76
N LYS A 60 15.30 0.98 -2.61
CA LYS A 60 14.33 1.46 -3.61
C LYS A 60 13.04 1.97 -3.01
N VAL A 61 12.60 1.39 -1.90
CA VAL A 61 11.44 1.92 -1.15
C VAL A 61 11.76 3.29 -0.56
N ILE A 62 12.95 3.46 0.02
CA ILE A 62 13.40 4.73 0.60
C ILE A 62 13.52 5.81 -0.47
N GLU A 63 14.05 5.48 -1.66
CA GLU A 63 14.07 6.40 -2.81
C GLU A 63 12.66 6.90 -3.14
N LYS A 64 11.68 6.01 -3.29
CA LYS A 64 10.29 6.36 -3.59
C LYS A 64 9.57 7.17 -2.52
N ILE A 65 9.96 7.03 -1.25
CA ILE A 65 9.37 7.81 -0.15
C ILE A 65 9.90 9.25 -0.14
N LYS A 66 11.09 9.48 -0.70
CA LYS A 66 11.77 10.78 -0.71
C LYS A 66 11.50 11.61 -1.97
N GLU A 67 10.88 11.01 -2.99
CA GLU A 67 10.35 11.71 -4.17
C GLU A 67 9.20 12.65 -3.80
#